data_AF-A0A961BJR9-F1
#
_entry.id   AF-A0A961BJR9-F1
#
_cell.length_a   1.000
_cell.length_b   1.000
_cell.length_c   1.000
_cell.angle_alpha   90.00
_cell.angle_beta   90.00
_cell.angle_gamma   90.00
#
_symmetry.space_group_name_H-M   'P 1'
#
loop_
_entity.id
_entity.type
_entity.pdbx_description
1 polymer ?
#
loop_
_entity_poly.entity_id
_entity_poly.type
_entity_poly.pdbx_seq_one_letter_code
_entity_poly.pdbx_strand_id
1 'polypeptide(L)'
;MRTNCFLVTILLLLLVPVSLSAQNGVTGAEVDTFLRGWKQAWESRDMGQYEDLYTPDFVGVNFSLARGARILTRAEWMADKAAKFAGTSTLSIGVEKVDFAVSGNDLVVRFIQTYRSGSYEDRGTKLLLLQRSRPGEAWRISREKFVPPDAFTANQNDFEAPPSKEDDALIPVETRQSLRALVAGWEAAWESRSISGYRAYYAPGFVGTNYSTLKGSKTMAYEAWMADKAAKFSGTGTISIEVGPLSVTRSGSAYVVAFPQTYRSGTYSDHGAKTLVVSPNGIGGWTITGENFGMDDGLGTSGLTPHPTNLPLGESSIQVTRYSSPRGNAGPLFVSLHSNEQGSLALAAQWLAENAGELIVLNGAGERRLSLVPGSRSYSIDPNRMFSSGGIERDMRRFGFYRPELGAAVGDFAGRWMEVSGIGKRPAVVSLHNNTDGPPLSVATYQSGGSEAGNAARVFPGQRSGWDPDDFFLVTDTGAFAYLAGQGFPVVLQDNAAVEDDGSLSVWCGRRGLAYVNVEVQFGHDEAAHIMMQAVTGWLERR
;
A
#
# COMPACT_ATOMS: atom_id res chain seq x y z
N MET A 1 22.40 -26.68 41.39
CA MET A 1 23.07 -25.45 40.91
C MET A 1 23.46 -25.71 39.45
N ARG A 2 22.83 -25.04 38.47
CA ARG A 2 23.28 -23.77 37.83
C ARG A 2 24.72 -23.95 37.27
N THR A 3 25.05 -23.69 36.00
CA THR A 3 24.50 -22.74 35.01
C THR A 3 25.10 -23.02 33.62
N ASN A 4 24.32 -22.70 32.57
CA ASN A 4 24.64 -22.07 31.26
C ASN A 4 25.83 -22.58 30.43
N CYS A 5 25.61 -23.16 29.24
CA CYS A 5 25.07 -22.63 27.96
C CYS A 5 26.20 -22.25 27.00
N PHE A 6 26.36 -23.10 25.98
CA PHE A 6 27.25 -22.98 24.84
C PHE A 6 26.52 -22.40 23.62
N LEU A 7 27.27 -21.57 22.91
CA LEU A 7 27.32 -21.20 21.49
C LEU A 7 26.54 -22.02 20.42
N VAL A 8 26.14 -21.27 19.36
CA VAL A 8 26.23 -21.53 17.88
C VAL A 8 24.96 -21.95 17.09
N THR A 9 24.57 -21.01 16.21
CA THR A 9 24.12 -21.10 14.78
C THR A 9 22.87 -21.89 14.36
N ILE A 10 22.00 -21.28 13.53
CA ILE A 10 21.47 -21.81 12.23
C ILE A 10 20.52 -20.83 11.50
N LEU A 11 20.61 -20.88 10.18
CA LEU A 11 19.86 -20.27 9.08
C LEU A 11 18.51 -21.00 8.80
N LEU A 12 17.50 -20.28 8.30
CA LEU A 12 16.29 -20.72 7.55
C LEU A 12 15.43 -21.90 8.06
N LEU A 13 14.12 -21.66 8.28
CA LEU A 13 13.04 -22.54 7.79
C LEU A 13 11.67 -21.83 7.78
N LEU A 14 10.97 -22.03 6.66
CA LEU A 14 9.64 -21.60 6.29
C LEU A 14 8.55 -22.18 7.21
N LEU A 15 7.45 -21.43 7.39
CA LEU A 15 6.20 -21.93 7.97
C LEU A 15 5.45 -22.82 6.96
N VAL A 16 5.51 -24.12 7.22
CA VAL A 16 4.37 -25.07 7.10
C VAL A 16 3.25 -24.59 8.05
N PRO A 17 1.95 -24.80 7.75
CA PRO A 17 0.87 -24.12 8.47
C PRO A 17 0.85 -24.53 9.94
N VAL A 18 0.91 -23.52 10.82
CA VAL A 18 0.56 -23.73 12.22
C VAL A 18 -0.95 -23.84 12.28
N SER A 19 -1.38 -25.03 12.66
CA SER A 19 -2.72 -25.36 13.14
C SER A 19 -3.16 -24.36 14.22
N LEU A 20 -4.46 -24.29 14.52
CA LEU A 20 -4.95 -23.65 15.74
C LEU A 20 -4.23 -24.22 16.98
N SER A 21 -3.13 -23.61 17.36
CA SER A 21 -2.43 -23.85 18.62
C SER A 21 -1.71 -22.56 18.99
N ALA A 22 -2.31 -21.87 19.96
CA ALA A 22 -1.75 -20.82 20.82
C ALA A 22 -0.53 -20.06 20.27
N GLN A 23 -0.76 -18.90 19.67
CA GLN A 23 0.28 -17.88 19.53
C GLN A 23 0.48 -17.24 20.91
N ASN A 24 1.62 -17.52 21.57
CA ASN A 24 1.97 -16.97 22.90
C ASN A 24 0.90 -17.16 24.00
N GLY A 25 0.19 -18.29 23.99
CA GLY A 25 -0.77 -18.66 25.03
C GLY A 25 -2.15 -17.99 24.93
N VAL A 26 -2.38 -17.10 23.97
CA VAL A 26 -3.70 -16.48 23.72
C VAL A 26 -4.36 -17.19 22.54
N THR A 27 -5.61 -17.59 22.71
CA THR A 27 -6.36 -18.35 21.68
C THR A 27 -7.38 -17.47 20.97
N GLY A 28 -7.77 -17.82 19.74
CA GLY A 28 -8.89 -17.16 19.07
C GLY A 28 -10.18 -17.22 19.90
N ALA A 29 -10.39 -18.32 20.64
CA ALA A 29 -11.52 -18.46 21.56
C ALA A 29 -11.49 -17.45 22.72
N GLU A 30 -10.30 -17.06 23.20
CA GLU A 30 -10.12 -16.03 24.22
C GLU A 30 -10.47 -14.64 23.70
N VAL A 31 -10.00 -14.30 22.49
CA VAL A 31 -10.34 -13.04 21.79
C VAL A 31 -11.83 -12.96 21.51
N ASP A 32 -12.42 -14.03 21.01
CA ASP A 32 -13.86 -14.14 20.77
C ASP A 32 -14.68 -13.98 22.05
N THR A 33 -14.21 -14.55 23.16
CA THR A 33 -14.86 -14.42 24.47
C THR A 33 -14.83 -12.98 24.95
N PHE A 34 -13.68 -12.30 24.82
CA PHE A 34 -13.59 -10.88 25.13
C PHE A 34 -14.54 -10.04 24.27
N LEU A 35 -14.53 -10.23 22.94
CA LEU A 35 -15.38 -9.46 22.02
C LEU A 35 -16.87 -9.71 22.25
N ARG A 36 -17.28 -10.94 22.61
CA ARG A 36 -18.66 -11.25 23.02
C ARG A 36 -19.04 -10.52 24.31
N GLY A 37 -18.16 -10.50 25.32
CA GLY A 37 -18.40 -9.76 26.57
C GLY A 37 -18.49 -8.25 26.35
N TRP A 38 -17.58 -7.69 25.54
CA TRP A 38 -17.61 -6.28 25.16
C TRP A 38 -18.88 -5.89 24.40
N LYS A 39 -19.27 -6.70 23.41
CA LYS A 39 -20.54 -6.54 22.68
C LYS A 39 -21.73 -6.63 23.63
N GLN A 40 -21.76 -7.60 24.52
CA GLN A 40 -22.86 -7.79 25.48
C GLN A 40 -23.00 -6.60 26.42
N ALA A 41 -21.90 -6.09 26.99
CA ALA A 41 -21.90 -4.91 27.85
C ALA A 41 -22.41 -3.67 27.11
N TRP A 42 -22.07 -3.56 25.82
CA TRP A 42 -22.55 -2.48 24.97
C TRP A 42 -24.06 -2.60 24.69
N GLU A 43 -24.55 -3.77 24.30
CA GLU A 43 -25.95 -4.02 23.95
C GLU A 43 -26.90 -4.03 25.16
N SER A 44 -26.42 -4.47 26.32
CA SER A 44 -27.17 -4.40 27.58
C SER A 44 -27.27 -2.97 28.12
N ARG A 45 -26.43 -2.05 27.62
CA ARG A 45 -26.27 -0.67 28.10
C ARG A 45 -25.84 -0.60 29.57
N ASP A 46 -25.16 -1.64 30.06
CA ASP A 46 -24.61 -1.68 31.42
C ASP A 46 -23.29 -0.90 31.45
N MET A 47 -23.34 0.35 31.90
CA MET A 47 -22.17 1.21 31.98
C MET A 47 -21.11 0.70 32.96
N GLY A 48 -21.50 -0.04 34.01
CA GLY A 48 -20.54 -0.62 34.96
C GLY A 48 -19.71 -1.70 34.30
N GLN A 49 -20.39 -2.67 33.67
CA GLN A 49 -19.71 -3.73 32.92
C GLN A 49 -18.92 -3.18 31.72
N TYR A 50 -19.44 -2.15 31.05
CA TYR A 50 -18.74 -1.52 29.93
C TYR A 50 -17.46 -0.85 30.42
N GLU A 51 -17.51 -0.06 31.48
CA GLU A 51 -16.37 0.68 32.04
C GLU A 51 -15.26 -0.24 32.59
N ASP A 52 -15.62 -1.39 33.17
CA ASP A 52 -14.69 -2.39 33.72
C ASP A 52 -13.79 -3.03 32.64
N LEU A 53 -14.23 -3.00 31.38
CA LEU A 53 -13.45 -3.46 30.24
C LEU A 53 -12.34 -2.51 29.82
N TYR A 54 -12.22 -1.31 30.41
CA TYR A 54 -11.26 -0.28 30.01
C TYR A 54 -10.23 -0.03 31.10
N THR A 55 -8.95 0.14 30.72
CA THR A 55 -7.88 0.47 31.67
C THR A 55 -8.07 1.88 32.22
N PRO A 56 -7.57 2.20 33.44
CA PRO A 56 -7.66 3.56 34.00
C PRO A 56 -7.00 4.65 33.13
N ASP A 57 -5.95 4.30 32.38
CA ASP A 57 -5.19 5.17 31.48
C ASP A 57 -5.71 5.14 30.02
N PHE A 58 -6.96 4.71 29.83
CA PHE A 58 -7.57 4.62 28.51
C PHE A 58 -7.63 5.97 27.78
N VAL A 59 -7.42 5.91 26.46
CA VAL A 59 -7.65 7.01 25.51
C VAL A 59 -8.42 6.49 24.29
N GLY A 60 -9.53 7.14 23.97
CA GLY A 60 -10.40 6.78 22.86
C GLY A 60 -10.39 7.84 21.76
N VAL A 61 -10.53 7.42 20.50
CA VAL A 61 -10.68 8.31 19.35
C VAL A 61 -12.04 8.06 18.71
N ASN A 62 -12.90 9.07 18.77
CA ASN A 62 -14.22 9.06 18.16
C ASN A 62 -14.23 9.95 16.91
N PHE A 63 -14.65 9.41 15.77
CA PHE A 63 -14.66 10.12 14.49
C PHE A 63 -16.10 10.43 14.05
N SER A 64 -16.35 11.63 13.55
CA SER A 64 -17.60 12.02 12.89
C SER A 64 -17.32 12.91 11.69
N LEU A 65 -18.03 12.68 10.58
CA LEU A 65 -17.92 13.52 9.38
C LEU A 65 -18.21 15.01 9.67
N ALA A 66 -19.10 15.32 10.61
CA ALA A 66 -19.49 16.69 10.93
C ALA A 66 -18.54 17.41 11.92
N ARG A 67 -17.72 16.66 12.68
CA ARG A 67 -16.94 17.22 13.82
C ARG A 67 -15.49 16.74 13.88
N GLY A 68 -15.05 15.91 12.93
CA GLY A 68 -13.72 15.33 12.87
C GLY A 68 -13.45 14.30 13.97
N ALA A 69 -12.18 13.93 14.14
CA ALA A 69 -11.72 13.06 15.21
C ALA A 69 -11.62 13.82 16.54
N ARG A 70 -12.31 13.33 17.56
CA ARG A 70 -12.19 13.77 18.95
C ARG A 70 -11.42 12.72 19.73
N ILE A 71 -10.30 13.12 20.31
CA ILE A 71 -9.57 12.31 21.29
C ILE A 71 -10.23 12.56 22.63
N LEU A 72 -10.63 11.49 23.31
CA LEU A 72 -11.33 11.54 24.59
C LEU A 72 -10.51 10.79 25.62
N THR A 73 -10.35 11.39 26.79
CA THR A 73 -9.91 10.68 28.00
C THR A 73 -10.94 9.62 28.40
N ARG A 74 -10.56 8.69 29.27
CA ARG A 74 -11.49 7.70 29.84
C ARG A 74 -12.75 8.32 30.42
N ALA A 75 -12.63 9.37 31.22
CA ALA A 75 -13.80 10.03 31.82
C ALA A 75 -14.74 10.61 30.76
N GLU A 76 -14.19 11.29 29.75
CA GLU A 76 -14.97 11.87 28.66
C GLU A 76 -15.61 10.81 27.76
N TRP A 77 -14.90 9.70 27.53
CA TRP A 77 -15.41 8.56 26.77
C TRP A 77 -16.57 7.88 27.49
N MET A 78 -16.45 7.63 28.80
CA MET A 78 -17.54 7.03 29.59
C MET A 78 -18.75 7.95 29.65
N ALA A 79 -18.54 9.26 29.81
CA ALA A 79 -19.62 10.24 29.78
C ALA A 79 -20.34 10.28 28.42
N ASP A 80 -19.61 10.26 27.30
CA ASP A 80 -20.17 10.20 25.94
C ASP A 80 -20.97 8.91 25.71
N LYS A 81 -20.48 7.76 26.19
CA LYS A 81 -21.18 6.47 26.07
C LYS A 81 -22.43 6.41 26.95
N ALA A 82 -22.35 6.87 28.20
CA ALA A 82 -23.50 6.92 29.11
C ALA A 82 -24.64 7.77 28.53
N ALA A 83 -24.33 8.93 27.94
CA ALA A 83 -25.30 9.77 27.26
C ALA A 83 -25.97 9.06 26.07
N LYS A 84 -25.20 8.32 25.26
CA LYS A 84 -25.73 7.53 24.13
C LYS A 84 -26.58 6.34 24.59
N PHE A 85 -26.22 5.71 25.70
CA PHE A 85 -26.96 4.57 26.26
C PHE A 85 -28.32 5.02 26.79
N ALA A 86 -28.38 6.17 27.46
CA ALA A 86 -29.63 6.74 27.96
C ALA A 86 -30.60 7.15 26.83
N GLY A 87 -30.07 7.58 25.67
CA GLY A 87 -30.86 8.06 24.53
C GLY A 87 -31.35 7.00 23.54
N THR A 88 -31.03 5.71 23.75
CA THR A 88 -31.26 4.64 22.76
C THR A 88 -32.15 3.53 23.30
N SER A 89 -33.24 3.18 22.59
CA SER A 89 -34.17 2.10 22.99
C SER A 89 -33.82 0.71 22.45
N THR A 90 -33.10 0.63 21.32
CA THR A 90 -32.62 -0.61 20.70
C THR A 90 -31.16 -0.41 20.26
N LEU A 91 -30.26 -1.34 20.58
CA LEU A 91 -28.84 -1.24 20.26
C LEU A 91 -28.32 -2.63 19.84
N SER A 92 -27.71 -2.71 18.67
CA SER A 92 -27.10 -3.94 18.13
C SER A 92 -25.73 -3.66 17.56
N ILE A 93 -24.74 -4.48 17.92
CA ILE A 93 -23.34 -4.40 17.49
C ILE A 93 -22.97 -5.67 16.71
N GLY A 94 -22.75 -5.55 15.41
CA GLY A 94 -22.14 -6.59 14.59
C GLY A 94 -20.62 -6.54 14.66
N VAL A 95 -19.98 -7.70 14.75
CA VAL A 95 -18.52 -7.87 14.72
C VAL A 95 -18.19 -8.91 13.66
N GLU A 96 -17.43 -8.51 12.65
CA GLU A 96 -17.04 -9.34 11.51
C GLU A 96 -15.55 -9.19 11.20
N LYS A 97 -14.95 -10.19 10.53
CA LYS A 97 -13.55 -10.13 10.04
C LYS A 97 -12.56 -9.76 11.16
N VAL A 98 -12.63 -10.49 12.27
CA VAL A 98 -11.73 -10.32 13.42
C VAL A 98 -10.32 -10.79 13.06
N ASP A 99 -9.35 -9.93 13.32
CA ASP A 99 -7.92 -10.16 13.15
C ASP A 99 -7.20 -9.66 14.42
N PHE A 100 -6.17 -10.38 14.88
CA PHE A 100 -5.51 -10.03 16.13
C PHE A 100 -4.03 -10.41 16.18
N ALA A 101 -3.27 -9.66 16.98
CA ALA A 101 -1.86 -9.89 17.23
C ALA A 101 -1.54 -9.71 18.72
N VAL A 102 -0.64 -10.55 19.25
CA VAL A 102 -0.27 -10.57 20.67
C VAL A 102 1.22 -10.31 20.83
N SER A 103 1.56 -9.40 21.74
CA SER A 103 2.95 -9.11 22.13
C SER A 103 3.04 -9.02 23.65
N GLY A 104 3.44 -10.12 24.30
CA GLY A 104 3.55 -10.21 25.75
C GLY A 104 2.21 -10.01 26.47
N ASN A 105 2.04 -8.83 27.05
CA ASN A 105 0.86 -8.42 27.82
C ASN A 105 -0.08 -7.50 27.04
N ASP A 106 0.23 -7.23 25.77
CA ASP A 106 -0.59 -6.43 24.86
C ASP A 106 -1.21 -7.31 23.78
N LEU A 107 -2.46 -7.00 23.42
CA LEU A 107 -3.25 -7.66 22.39
C LEU A 107 -3.90 -6.58 21.51
N VAL A 108 -3.63 -6.60 20.21
CA VAL A 108 -4.30 -5.73 19.24
C VAL A 108 -5.39 -6.53 18.56
N VAL A 109 -6.61 -5.98 18.51
CA VAL A 109 -7.76 -6.61 17.84
C VAL A 109 -8.35 -5.63 16.84
N ARG A 110 -8.47 -6.05 15.59
CA ARG A 110 -9.06 -5.30 14.48
C ARG A 110 -10.25 -6.07 13.94
N PHE A 111 -11.37 -5.38 13.69
CA PHE A 111 -12.57 -5.99 13.12
C PHE A 111 -13.44 -4.96 12.42
N ILE A 112 -14.36 -5.42 11.58
CA ILE A 112 -15.44 -4.60 11.04
C ILE A 112 -16.57 -4.57 12.06
N GLN A 113 -16.93 -3.36 12.50
CA GLN A 113 -18.05 -3.12 13.41
C GLN A 113 -19.25 -2.62 12.61
N THR A 114 -20.44 -3.16 12.87
CA THR A 114 -21.72 -2.58 12.44
C THR A 114 -22.49 -2.14 13.69
N TYR A 115 -22.69 -0.84 13.88
CA TYR A 115 -23.49 -0.26 14.95
C TYR A 115 -24.89 0.02 14.44
N ARG A 116 -25.93 -0.43 15.15
CA ARG A 116 -27.33 -0.14 14.85
C ARG A 116 -28.05 0.33 16.10
N SER A 117 -28.76 1.45 16.00
CA SER A 117 -29.48 2.07 17.10
C SER A 117 -30.74 2.77 16.62
N GLY A 118 -31.92 2.20 16.87
CA GLY A 118 -33.17 2.67 16.25
C GLY A 118 -33.07 2.60 14.71
N SER A 119 -33.29 3.72 14.03
CA SER A 119 -33.12 3.84 12.56
C SER A 119 -31.69 4.19 12.12
N TYR A 120 -30.77 4.44 13.05
CA TYR A 120 -29.39 4.80 12.74
C TYR A 120 -28.52 3.55 12.60
N GLU A 121 -27.71 3.51 11.55
CA GLU A 121 -26.71 2.48 11.30
C GLU A 121 -25.39 3.13 10.88
N ASP A 122 -24.28 2.59 11.38
CA ASP A 122 -22.94 2.93 10.95
C ASP A 122 -22.08 1.67 10.91
N ARG A 123 -21.25 1.51 9.90
CA ARG A 123 -20.39 0.33 9.70
C ARG A 123 -18.98 0.80 9.41
N GLY A 124 -17.97 0.38 10.17
CA GLY A 124 -16.61 0.86 9.98
C GLY A 124 -15.55 -0.05 10.57
N THR A 125 -14.28 0.30 10.40
CA THR A 125 -13.17 -0.46 10.98
C THR A 125 -12.97 -0.05 12.43
N LYS A 126 -12.91 -1.05 13.31
CA LYS A 126 -12.63 -0.90 14.72
C LYS A 126 -11.25 -1.43 15.06
N LEU A 127 -10.53 -0.68 15.89
CA LEU A 127 -9.25 -1.09 16.45
C LEU A 127 -9.32 -0.99 17.98
N LEU A 128 -9.00 -2.08 18.66
CA LEU A 128 -8.82 -2.14 20.10
C LEU A 128 -7.37 -2.51 20.40
N LEU A 129 -6.74 -1.75 21.30
CA LEU A 129 -5.53 -2.18 22.00
C LEU A 129 -5.95 -2.61 23.39
N LEU A 130 -5.69 -3.87 23.73
CA LEU A 130 -5.99 -4.48 25.00
C LEU A 130 -4.68 -4.76 25.73
N GLN A 131 -4.73 -4.63 27.05
CA GLN A 131 -3.61 -4.91 27.93
C GLN A 131 -4.07 -5.74 29.11
N ARG A 132 -3.17 -6.57 29.64
CA ARG A 132 -3.33 -7.26 30.92
C ARG A 132 -2.07 -7.03 31.75
N SER A 133 -2.19 -6.98 33.06
CA SER A 133 -1.00 -6.75 33.89
C SER A 133 -0.10 -7.98 33.95
N ARG A 134 -0.68 -9.19 33.86
CA ARG A 134 0.04 -10.48 33.84
C ARG A 134 -0.71 -11.52 33.01
N PRO A 135 -0.03 -12.57 32.52
CA PRO A 135 -0.68 -13.71 31.87
C PRO A 135 -1.75 -14.34 32.77
N GLY A 136 -2.94 -14.61 32.21
CA GLY A 136 -4.08 -15.19 32.93
C GLY A 136 -5.01 -14.17 33.60
N GLU A 137 -4.65 -12.89 33.65
CA GLU A 137 -5.58 -11.81 34.03
C GLU A 137 -6.47 -11.39 32.86
N ALA A 138 -7.61 -10.78 33.18
CA ALA A 138 -8.56 -10.29 32.19
C ALA A 138 -7.95 -9.16 31.35
N TRP A 139 -8.21 -9.22 30.04
CA TRP A 139 -7.90 -8.15 29.11
C TRP A 139 -8.71 -6.89 29.40
N ARG A 140 -8.08 -5.73 29.27
CA ARG A 140 -8.75 -4.42 29.33
C ARG A 140 -8.30 -3.53 28.18
N ILE A 141 -9.22 -2.80 27.58
CA ILE A 141 -8.99 -1.88 26.47
C ILE A 141 -8.25 -0.65 26.99
N SER A 142 -7.04 -0.43 26.49
CA SER A 142 -6.29 0.79 26.73
C SER A 142 -6.48 1.80 25.60
N ARG A 143 -6.77 1.37 24.37
CA ARG A 143 -7.10 2.28 23.26
C ARG A 143 -8.25 1.75 22.42
N GLU A 144 -9.11 2.66 21.98
CA GLU A 144 -10.20 2.35 21.05
C GLU A 144 -10.28 3.39 19.95
N LYS A 145 -10.31 2.93 18.69
CA LYS A 145 -10.49 3.78 17.52
C LYS A 145 -11.56 3.20 16.60
N PHE A 146 -12.47 4.06 16.15
CA PHE A 146 -13.45 3.76 15.10
C PHE A 146 -13.17 4.62 13.86
N VAL A 147 -13.17 4.00 12.68
CA VAL A 147 -12.97 4.66 11.38
C VAL A 147 -14.15 4.32 10.48
N PRO A 148 -15.02 5.28 10.11
CA PRO A 148 -16.11 5.02 9.18
C PRO A 148 -15.57 4.82 7.75
N PRO A 149 -16.33 4.18 6.85
CA PRO A 149 -15.93 3.93 5.46
C PRO A 149 -15.77 5.24 4.71
N ASP A 150 -16.59 6.23 5.06
CA ASP A 150 -16.71 7.51 4.37
C ASP A 150 -15.66 8.54 4.78
N ALA A 151 -14.81 8.22 5.76
CA ALA A 151 -13.58 8.97 6.02
C ALA A 151 -12.62 8.94 4.81
N PHE A 152 -12.89 8.09 3.82
CA PHE A 152 -12.16 7.97 2.56
C PHE A 152 -12.96 8.42 1.32
N THR A 153 -14.21 8.90 1.45
CA THR A 153 -15.08 9.26 0.30
C THR A 153 -15.71 10.66 0.35
N ALA A 154 -15.47 11.45 1.41
CA ALA A 154 -15.95 12.83 1.49
C ALA A 154 -15.05 13.80 0.69
N ASN A 155 -15.14 13.76 -0.64
CA ASN A 155 -14.98 14.88 -1.58
C ASN A 155 -15.18 14.36 -3.01
N GLN A 156 -16.42 14.27 -3.50
CA GLN A 156 -16.66 13.96 -4.92
C GLN A 156 -17.81 14.69 -5.61
N ASN A 157 -18.53 15.62 -4.98
CA ASN A 157 -19.60 16.34 -5.69
C ASN A 157 -19.65 17.83 -5.34
N ASP A 158 -18.58 18.57 -5.69
CA ASP A 158 -18.65 19.99 -6.07
C ASP A 158 -17.32 20.37 -6.76
N PHE A 159 -17.21 20.07 -8.06
CA PHE A 159 -16.13 20.56 -8.91
C PHE A 159 -16.54 21.91 -9.52
N GLU A 160 -16.05 23.00 -8.94
CA GLU A 160 -15.87 24.27 -9.65
C GLU A 160 -14.41 24.73 -9.47
N ALA A 161 -13.63 24.62 -10.56
CA ALA A 161 -12.31 25.24 -10.78
C ALA A 161 -11.15 24.83 -9.82
N PRO A 162 -9.87 24.97 -10.22
CA PRO A 162 -8.74 24.57 -9.36
C PRO A 162 -8.78 25.38 -8.05
N PRO A 163 -8.27 24.84 -6.92
CA PRO A 163 -8.42 25.49 -5.62
C PRO A 163 -8.00 26.96 -5.74
N SER A 164 -8.97 27.86 -5.53
CA SER A 164 -8.68 29.27 -5.38
C SER A 164 -7.70 29.41 -4.21
N LYS A 165 -6.91 30.47 -4.23
CA LYS A 165 -5.86 30.80 -3.25
C LYS A 165 -6.36 30.97 -1.79
N GLU A 166 -7.57 30.53 -1.45
CA GLU A 166 -8.24 30.78 -0.17
C GLU A 166 -8.11 29.64 0.86
N ASP A 167 -8.06 28.36 0.48
CA ASP A 167 -7.81 27.27 1.45
C ASP A 167 -6.34 27.20 1.90
N ASP A 168 -5.41 27.53 1.00
CA ASP A 168 -4.00 27.77 1.34
C ASP A 168 -3.81 29.04 2.21
N ALA A 169 -4.85 29.90 2.29
CA ALA A 169 -4.88 31.12 3.11
C ALA A 169 -5.50 30.94 4.51
N LEU A 170 -6.14 29.80 4.81
CA LEU A 170 -6.80 29.53 6.10
C LEU A 170 -5.86 29.00 7.20
N ILE A 171 -4.67 28.51 6.83
CA ILE A 171 -3.60 28.22 7.80
C ILE A 171 -2.65 29.42 7.85
N PRO A 172 -2.49 30.09 9.00
CA PRO A 172 -1.61 31.24 9.13
C PRO A 172 -0.22 30.95 8.57
N VAL A 173 0.36 31.90 7.82
CA VAL A 173 1.70 31.76 7.23
C VAL A 173 2.73 31.35 8.29
N GLU A 174 2.65 31.95 9.48
CA GLU A 174 3.49 31.62 10.65
C GLU A 174 3.31 30.16 11.12
N THR A 175 2.09 29.63 11.04
CA THR A 175 1.82 28.21 11.36
C THR A 175 2.43 27.30 10.30
N ARG A 176 2.31 27.64 9.01
CA ARG A 176 2.96 26.86 7.93
C ARG A 176 4.48 26.93 8.01
N GLN A 177 5.05 28.08 8.34
CA GLN A 177 6.49 28.25 8.53
C GLN A 177 7.01 27.48 9.75
N SER A 178 6.29 27.52 10.87
CA SER A 178 6.68 26.76 12.07
C SER A 178 6.52 25.25 11.90
N LEU A 179 5.56 24.76 11.10
CA LEU A 179 5.47 23.34 10.72
C LEU A 179 6.58 22.92 9.74
N ARG A 180 7.00 23.81 8.81
CA ARG A 180 8.20 23.57 7.99
C ARG A 180 9.47 23.51 8.85
N ALA A 181 9.59 24.41 9.83
CA ALA A 181 10.70 24.41 10.78
C ALA A 181 10.72 23.16 11.66
N LEU A 182 9.54 22.64 12.05
CA LEU A 182 9.43 21.35 12.73
C LEU A 182 10.03 20.23 11.87
N VAL A 183 9.60 20.12 10.61
CA VAL A 183 10.05 19.04 9.70
C VAL A 183 11.55 19.17 9.43
N ALA A 184 12.07 20.37 9.19
CA ALA A 184 13.51 20.59 9.00
C ALA A 184 14.34 20.23 10.25
N GLY A 185 13.85 20.56 11.46
CA GLY A 185 14.52 20.20 12.70
C GLY A 185 14.47 18.69 12.99
N TRP A 186 13.32 18.07 12.71
CA TRP A 186 13.13 16.62 12.79
C TRP A 186 14.04 15.85 11.83
N GLU A 187 14.17 16.33 10.60
CA GLU A 187 15.07 15.82 9.57
C GLU A 187 16.53 15.91 10.02
N ALA A 188 17.00 17.09 10.45
CA ALA A 188 18.36 17.28 10.94
C ALA A 188 18.69 16.41 12.17
N ALA A 189 17.72 16.20 13.06
CA ALA A 189 17.89 15.30 14.21
C ALA A 189 18.01 13.82 13.77
N TRP A 190 17.31 13.44 12.70
CA TRP A 190 17.43 12.11 12.10
C TRP A 190 18.76 11.95 11.35
N GLU A 191 19.16 12.87 10.48
CA GLU A 191 20.43 12.82 9.73
C GLU A 191 21.65 12.79 10.66
N SER A 192 21.60 13.55 11.75
CA SER A 192 22.64 13.55 12.79
C SER A 192 22.67 12.27 13.64
N ARG A 193 21.70 11.36 13.45
CA ARG A 193 21.54 10.12 14.21
C ARG A 193 21.40 10.36 15.71
N SER A 194 20.92 11.55 16.09
CA SER A 194 20.69 11.92 17.49
C SER A 194 19.37 11.34 17.96
N ILE A 195 19.40 10.17 18.61
CA ILE A 195 18.16 9.56 19.10
C ILE A 195 17.47 10.43 20.16
N SER A 196 18.24 11.15 20.99
CA SER A 196 17.70 12.08 21.98
C SER A 196 17.04 13.30 21.32
N GLY A 197 17.68 13.87 20.28
CA GLY A 197 17.12 14.96 19.50
C GLY A 197 15.89 14.54 18.70
N TYR A 198 15.93 13.38 18.05
CA TYR A 198 14.83 12.82 17.29
C TYR A 198 13.62 12.54 18.19
N ARG A 199 13.83 11.90 19.35
CA ARG A 199 12.79 11.59 20.34
C ARG A 199 12.02 12.81 20.83
N ALA A 200 12.66 13.99 20.90
CA ALA A 200 12.05 15.22 21.40
C ALA A 200 10.88 15.72 20.52
N TYR A 201 10.84 15.33 19.24
CA TYR A 201 9.76 15.70 18.33
C TYR A 201 8.48 14.89 18.56
N TYR A 202 8.53 13.77 19.26
CA TYR A 202 7.44 12.80 19.33
C TYR A 202 6.71 12.83 20.67
N ALA A 203 5.38 12.75 20.61
CA ALA A 203 4.54 12.69 21.79
C ALA A 203 4.62 11.29 22.44
N PRO A 204 4.51 11.17 23.77
CA PRO A 204 4.45 9.87 24.44
C PRO A 204 3.31 8.95 23.97
N GLY A 205 2.23 9.53 23.42
CA GLY A 205 1.10 8.81 22.83
C GLY A 205 1.24 8.47 21.34
N PHE A 206 2.42 8.66 20.77
CA PHE A 206 2.68 8.45 19.34
C PHE A 206 2.46 7.01 18.88
N VAL A 207 1.94 6.88 17.66
CA VAL A 207 1.88 5.62 16.90
C VAL A 207 2.45 5.83 15.51
N GLY A 208 3.43 5.01 15.14
CA GLY A 208 4.08 5.07 13.84
C GLY A 208 3.89 3.79 13.05
N THR A 209 3.75 3.89 11.72
CA THR A 209 3.72 2.72 10.83
C THR A 209 4.82 2.85 9.80
N ASN A 210 5.68 1.83 9.71
CA ASN A 210 6.65 1.67 8.63
C ASN A 210 6.20 0.54 7.72
N TYR A 211 6.15 0.80 6.43
CA TYR A 211 5.92 -0.19 5.41
C TYR A 211 7.25 -0.63 4.79
N SER A 212 7.39 -1.93 4.54
CA SER A 212 8.50 -2.51 3.79
C SER A 212 7.96 -3.56 2.82
N THR A 213 8.40 -3.51 1.57
CA THR A 213 8.03 -4.47 0.52
C THR A 213 8.45 -5.91 0.83
N LEU A 214 9.45 -6.12 1.71
CA LEU A 214 9.96 -7.44 2.10
C LEU A 214 9.37 -7.98 3.41
N LYS A 215 8.81 -7.10 4.25
CA LYS A 215 8.43 -7.43 5.65
C LYS A 215 7.01 -6.99 6.02
N GLY A 216 6.27 -6.41 5.09
CA GLY A 216 4.92 -5.88 5.30
C GLY A 216 4.90 -4.57 6.10
N SER A 217 3.72 -4.18 6.55
CA SER A 217 3.56 -3.03 7.46
C SER A 217 3.87 -3.42 8.90
N LYS A 218 4.67 -2.59 9.56
CA LYS A 218 5.02 -2.71 10.97
C LYS A 218 4.58 -1.43 11.68
N THR A 219 3.46 -1.52 12.39
CA THR A 219 3.01 -0.46 13.31
C THR A 219 3.68 -0.63 14.66
N MET A 220 4.20 0.47 15.20
CA MET A 220 4.92 0.50 16.47
C MET A 220 4.40 1.66 17.33
N ALA A 221 4.22 1.38 18.62
CA ALA A 221 4.02 2.42 19.63
C ALA A 221 5.34 3.15 19.92
N TYR A 222 5.23 4.32 20.57
CA TYR A 222 6.36 5.21 20.87
C TYR A 222 7.67 4.54 21.30
N GLU A 223 7.70 3.74 22.38
CA GLU A 223 8.97 3.16 22.84
C GLU A 223 9.56 2.13 21.86
N ALA A 224 8.71 1.33 21.21
CA ALA A 224 9.15 0.37 20.19
C ALA A 224 9.68 1.08 18.93
N TRP A 225 9.04 2.18 18.54
CA TRP A 225 9.51 3.02 17.44
C TRP A 225 10.86 3.68 17.75
N MET A 226 11.02 4.23 18.97
CA MET A 226 12.27 4.82 19.39
C MET A 226 13.40 3.79 19.48
N ALA A 227 13.12 2.59 19.99
CA ALA A 227 14.10 1.50 20.01
C ALA A 227 14.51 1.04 18.61
N ASP A 228 13.55 0.90 17.68
CA ASP A 228 13.80 0.55 16.27
C ASP A 228 14.66 1.61 15.57
N LYS A 229 14.36 2.90 15.79
CA LYS A 229 15.15 4.02 15.26
C LYS A 229 16.53 4.11 15.89
N ALA A 230 16.65 3.91 17.21
CA ALA A 230 17.95 3.89 17.90
C ALA A 230 18.86 2.78 17.35
N ALA A 231 18.32 1.58 17.17
CA ALA A 231 19.05 0.47 16.58
C ALA A 231 19.53 0.80 15.15
N LYS A 232 18.66 1.37 14.32
CA LYS A 232 19.02 1.84 12.97
C LYS A 232 20.11 2.90 13.01
N PHE A 233 19.97 3.93 13.84
CA PHE A 233 20.94 5.02 13.97
C PHE A 233 22.32 4.52 14.39
N SER A 234 22.37 3.51 15.26
CA SER A 234 23.63 2.90 15.69
C SER A 234 24.31 2.04 14.61
N GLY A 235 23.53 1.46 13.69
CA GLY A 235 24.01 0.55 12.65
C GLY A 235 24.23 1.18 11.27
N THR A 236 23.72 2.39 11.03
CA THR A 236 23.82 3.09 9.74
C THR A 236 24.97 4.10 9.73
N GLY A 237 25.64 4.22 8.56
CA GLY A 237 26.63 5.25 8.27
C GLY A 237 26.01 6.64 8.14
N THR A 238 26.55 7.50 7.28
CA THR A 238 25.94 8.80 6.96
C THR A 238 24.49 8.59 6.50
N ILE A 239 23.57 9.35 7.06
CA ILE A 239 22.17 9.41 6.63
C ILE A 239 21.99 10.74 5.90
N SER A 240 21.35 10.69 4.73
CA SER A 240 20.83 11.86 4.04
C SER A 240 19.34 11.66 3.84
N ILE A 241 18.58 12.69 4.14
CA ILE A 241 17.14 12.74 3.93
C ILE A 241 16.88 13.94 3.03
N GLU A 242 16.04 13.74 2.03
CA GLU A 242 15.54 14.81 1.19
C GLU A 242 14.03 14.86 1.37
N VAL A 243 13.57 15.95 1.96
CA VAL A 243 12.15 16.27 2.10
C VAL A 243 11.72 17.10 0.90
N GLY A 244 10.80 16.57 0.09
CA GLY A 244 10.19 17.33 -1.00
C GLY A 244 9.07 18.27 -0.53
N PRO A 245 8.28 18.84 -1.46
CA PRO A 245 7.29 19.86 -1.12
C PRO A 245 6.28 19.39 -0.07
N LEU A 246 6.16 20.16 1.02
CA LEU A 246 5.19 19.88 2.08
C LEU A 246 3.80 20.38 1.69
N SER A 247 2.83 19.48 1.79
CA SER A 247 1.39 19.79 1.89
C SER A 247 0.98 19.78 3.36
N VAL A 248 0.20 20.79 3.77
CA VAL A 248 -0.28 20.92 5.15
C VAL A 248 -1.79 21.06 5.13
N THR A 249 -2.47 20.13 5.80
CA THR A 249 -3.91 20.22 6.03
C THR A 249 -4.20 20.32 7.52
N ARG A 250 -5.23 21.08 7.88
CA ARG A 250 -5.67 21.20 9.28
C ARG A 250 -6.86 20.28 9.52
N SER A 251 -6.77 19.46 10.55
CA SER A 251 -7.86 18.59 11.01
C SER A 251 -8.12 18.84 12.49
N GLY A 252 -9.09 19.72 12.79
CA GLY A 252 -9.38 20.15 14.14
C GLY A 252 -8.24 20.97 14.75
N SER A 253 -7.69 20.50 15.88
CA SER A 253 -6.51 21.09 16.53
C SER A 253 -5.18 20.51 16.04
N ALA A 254 -5.20 19.47 15.21
CA ALA A 254 -4.02 18.84 14.64
C ALA A 254 -3.79 19.28 13.19
N TYR A 255 -2.55 19.10 12.74
CA TYR A 255 -2.12 19.33 11.37
C TYR A 255 -1.59 18.02 10.80
N VAL A 256 -1.95 17.71 9.57
CA VAL A 256 -1.38 16.62 8.80
C VAL A 256 -0.40 17.22 7.82
N VAL A 257 0.86 16.83 7.94
CA VAL A 257 1.97 17.30 7.12
C VAL A 257 2.43 16.14 6.26
N ALA A 258 2.23 16.25 4.95
CA ALA A 258 2.55 15.21 3.97
C ALA A 258 3.61 15.69 3.00
N PHE A 259 4.57 14.83 2.65
CA PHE A 259 5.65 15.14 1.72
C PHE A 259 6.27 13.86 1.15
N PRO A 260 6.80 13.90 -0.09
CA PRO A 260 7.68 12.85 -0.57
C PRO A 260 9.01 12.91 0.18
N GLN A 261 9.57 11.75 0.51
CA GLN A 261 10.81 11.63 1.26
C GLN A 261 11.75 10.67 0.54
N THR A 262 12.97 11.12 0.27
CA THR A 262 14.07 10.23 -0.15
C THR A 262 15.01 10.05 1.04
N TYR A 263 15.24 8.80 1.43
CA TYR A 263 16.21 8.42 2.46
C TYR A 263 17.41 7.75 1.79
N ARG A 264 18.62 8.12 2.18
CA ARG A 264 19.88 7.52 1.70
C ARG A 264 20.80 7.21 2.87
N SER A 265 21.41 6.03 2.89
CA SER A 265 22.50 5.71 3.81
C SER A 265 23.44 4.65 3.22
N GLY A 266 24.72 5.01 3.04
CA GLY A 266 25.67 4.15 2.33
C GLY A 266 25.19 3.88 0.89
N THR A 267 25.04 2.59 0.52
CA THR A 267 24.48 2.17 -0.77
C THR A 267 22.96 1.97 -0.74
N TYR A 268 22.31 2.11 0.42
CA TYR A 268 20.86 1.95 0.55
C TYR A 268 20.15 3.28 0.27
N SER A 269 19.09 3.24 -0.54
CA SER A 269 18.20 4.35 -0.79
C SER A 269 16.74 3.87 -0.75
N ASP A 270 15.83 4.71 -0.26
CA ASP A 270 14.41 4.41 -0.15
C ASP A 270 13.61 5.69 -0.42
N HIS A 271 12.54 5.60 -1.21
CA HIS A 271 11.69 6.72 -1.58
C HIS A 271 10.23 6.39 -1.30
N GLY A 272 9.50 7.30 -0.67
CA GLY A 272 8.09 7.09 -0.38
C GLY A 272 7.38 8.29 0.21
N ALA A 273 6.06 8.18 0.28
CA ALA A 273 5.22 9.18 0.89
C ALA A 273 5.34 9.14 2.42
N LYS A 274 5.56 10.31 3.00
CA LYS A 274 5.57 10.52 4.44
C LYS A 274 4.34 11.29 4.86
N THR A 275 3.76 10.88 5.98
CA THR A 275 2.71 11.65 6.63
C THR A 275 3.01 11.78 8.11
N LEU A 276 3.06 13.01 8.61
CA LEU A 276 3.17 13.32 10.03
C LEU A 276 1.86 13.93 10.51
N VAL A 277 1.31 13.38 11.58
CA VAL A 277 0.19 13.99 12.32
C VAL A 277 0.77 14.75 13.50
N VAL A 278 0.61 16.07 13.47
CA VAL A 278 1.27 17.01 14.37
C VAL A 278 0.23 17.76 15.20
N SER A 279 0.45 17.87 16.50
CA SER A 279 -0.42 18.62 17.42
C SER A 279 0.38 19.67 18.20
N PRO A 280 -0.26 20.77 18.64
CA PRO A 280 0.37 21.72 19.57
C PRO A 280 0.82 21.01 20.86
N ASN A 281 2.02 21.31 21.35
CA ASN A 281 2.55 20.74 22.58
C ASN A 281 2.15 21.50 23.86
N GLY A 282 1.32 22.54 23.74
CA GLY A 282 0.84 23.37 24.86
C GLY A 282 1.78 24.50 25.31
N ILE A 283 3.02 24.56 24.80
CA ILE A 283 4.03 25.58 25.15
C ILE A 283 4.53 26.38 23.94
N GLY A 284 3.71 26.45 22.88
CA GLY A 284 4.03 27.21 21.66
C GLY A 284 4.86 26.46 20.62
N GLY A 285 5.03 25.14 20.75
CA GLY A 285 5.67 24.29 19.74
C GLY A 285 4.76 23.15 19.27
N TRP A 286 5.34 22.21 18.53
CA TRP A 286 4.60 21.07 17.99
C TRP A 286 5.16 19.74 18.47
N THR A 287 4.33 18.71 18.43
CA THR A 287 4.73 17.34 18.68
C THR A 287 4.07 16.40 17.66
N ILE A 288 4.85 15.42 17.19
CA ILE A 288 4.42 14.38 16.27
C ILE A 288 3.67 13.33 17.09
N THR A 289 2.39 13.21 16.77
CA THR A 289 1.43 12.28 17.40
C THR A 289 1.17 11.04 16.54
N GLY A 290 1.53 11.09 15.26
CA GLY A 290 1.52 9.93 14.37
C GLY A 290 2.46 10.11 13.19
N GLU A 291 3.00 9.00 12.69
CA GLU A 291 3.85 8.98 11.51
C GLU A 291 3.51 7.77 10.67
N ASN A 292 3.33 7.97 9.37
CA ASN A 292 3.20 6.89 8.43
C ASN A 292 4.26 7.02 7.35
N PHE A 293 4.83 5.87 7.01
CA PHE A 293 5.67 5.67 5.84
C PHE A 293 5.13 4.44 5.14
N GLY A 294 4.35 4.62 4.08
CA GLY A 294 3.57 3.56 3.40
C GLY A 294 2.33 4.11 2.70
N MET A 295 1.68 3.28 1.87
CA MET A 295 0.57 3.69 0.99
C MET A 295 -0.64 4.23 1.77
N ASP A 296 -0.82 5.54 1.69
CA ASP A 296 -2.14 6.16 1.53
C ASP A 296 -2.03 7.16 0.36
N ASP A 297 -2.97 7.00 -0.57
CA ASP A 297 -2.92 7.12 -2.05
C ASP A 297 -1.62 6.79 -2.81
N GLY A 298 -0.43 7.22 -2.38
CA GLY A 298 0.94 6.78 -2.76
C GLY A 298 1.32 6.68 -4.26
N LEU A 299 0.34 6.82 -5.13
CA LEU A 299 0.32 6.55 -6.56
C LEU A 299 -0.03 7.82 -7.32
N GLY A 300 -0.30 8.96 -6.68
CA GLY A 300 -0.71 10.18 -7.39
C GLY A 300 -2.03 10.07 -8.17
N THR A 301 -2.88 9.06 -7.88
CA THR A 301 -4.14 8.83 -8.61
C THR A 301 -5.29 9.74 -8.17
N SER A 302 -5.09 10.61 -7.19
CA SER A 302 -6.11 11.52 -6.64
C SER A 302 -6.72 12.48 -7.68
N GLY A 303 -6.04 12.71 -8.82
CA GLY A 303 -6.56 13.47 -9.96
C GLY A 303 -7.34 12.64 -10.99
N LEU A 304 -7.42 11.31 -10.84
CA LEU A 304 -8.04 10.41 -11.80
C LEU A 304 -9.41 9.93 -11.33
N THR A 305 -10.30 9.61 -12.26
CA THR A 305 -11.64 9.07 -11.95
C THR A 305 -11.59 7.53 -11.89
N PRO A 306 -11.83 6.90 -10.73
CA PRO A 306 -11.80 5.44 -10.59
C PRO A 306 -13.13 4.79 -11.01
N HIS A 307 -13.02 3.64 -11.67
CA HIS A 307 -14.12 2.77 -12.09
C HIS A 307 -13.80 1.33 -11.65
N PRO A 308 -14.08 0.98 -10.38
CA PRO A 308 -13.77 -0.33 -9.84
C PRO A 308 -14.75 -1.40 -10.34
N THR A 309 -14.22 -2.58 -10.64
CA THR A 309 -14.97 -3.78 -11.03
C THR A 309 -14.43 -4.98 -10.26
N ASN A 310 -15.30 -5.72 -9.59
CA ASN A 310 -14.91 -6.93 -8.87
C ASN A 310 -15.05 -8.15 -9.77
N LEU A 311 -13.97 -8.90 -9.94
CA LEU A 311 -13.93 -10.10 -10.76
C LEU A 311 -13.75 -11.35 -9.89
N PRO A 312 -14.52 -12.44 -10.14
CA PRO A 312 -14.35 -13.67 -9.40
C PRO A 312 -13.10 -14.42 -9.84
N LEU A 313 -12.31 -14.90 -8.87
CA LEU A 313 -11.17 -15.79 -9.04
C LEU A 313 -11.28 -16.94 -8.03
N GLY A 314 -11.83 -18.07 -8.47
CA GLY A 314 -12.16 -19.16 -7.53
C GLY A 314 -13.18 -18.69 -6.48
N GLU A 315 -12.84 -18.84 -5.20
CA GLU A 315 -13.64 -18.35 -4.06
C GLU A 315 -13.31 -16.89 -3.68
N SER A 316 -12.27 -16.32 -4.29
CA SER A 316 -11.85 -14.93 -4.08
C SER A 316 -12.56 -13.97 -5.03
N SER A 317 -12.60 -12.69 -4.63
CA SER A 317 -12.97 -11.57 -5.50
C SER A 317 -11.77 -10.63 -5.60
N ILE A 318 -11.28 -10.39 -6.81
CA ILE A 318 -10.18 -9.47 -7.09
C ILE A 318 -10.76 -8.19 -7.70
N GLN A 319 -10.39 -7.04 -7.14
CA GLN A 319 -10.81 -5.77 -7.70
C GLN A 319 -9.89 -5.37 -8.85
N VAL A 320 -10.48 -4.95 -9.96
CA VAL A 320 -9.82 -4.30 -11.08
C VAL A 320 -10.30 -2.86 -11.09
N THR A 321 -9.39 -1.90 -11.03
CA THR A 321 -9.76 -0.48 -11.08
C THR A 321 -9.24 0.13 -12.36
N ARG A 322 -10.16 0.66 -13.17
CA ARG A 322 -9.81 1.55 -14.28
C ARG A 322 -9.81 2.99 -13.77
N TYR A 323 -8.78 3.74 -14.09
CA TYR A 323 -8.66 5.16 -13.81
C TYR A 323 -8.70 5.93 -15.13
N SER A 324 -9.59 6.92 -15.20
CA SER A 324 -9.71 7.82 -16.35
C SER A 324 -9.04 9.15 -16.05
N SER A 325 -8.28 9.65 -17.02
CA SER A 325 -7.67 10.99 -16.94
C SER A 325 -8.73 12.10 -16.98
N PRO A 326 -8.55 13.20 -16.22
CA PRO A 326 -9.39 14.38 -16.33
C PRO A 326 -9.22 15.10 -17.68
N ARG A 327 -8.17 14.77 -18.44
CA ARG A 327 -7.90 15.30 -19.79
C ARG A 327 -8.61 14.50 -20.89
N GLY A 328 -9.37 13.47 -20.51
CA GLY A 328 -10.12 12.60 -21.42
C GLY A 328 -9.43 11.25 -21.65
N ASN A 329 -10.12 10.38 -22.37
CA ASN A 329 -9.71 8.98 -22.56
C ASN A 329 -8.95 8.74 -23.89
N ALA A 330 -8.78 9.78 -24.70
CA ALA A 330 -8.09 9.72 -25.97
C ALA A 330 -6.57 9.70 -25.74
N GLY A 331 -6.01 8.52 -25.55
CA GLY A 331 -4.58 8.34 -25.23
C GLY A 331 -4.20 6.89 -24.95
N PRO A 332 -3.00 6.65 -24.40
CA PRO A 332 -2.55 5.31 -24.02
C PRO A 332 -3.48 4.67 -22.97
N LEU A 333 -3.60 3.34 -23.06
CA LEU A 333 -4.07 2.52 -21.94
C LEU A 333 -2.83 1.94 -21.24
N PHE A 334 -2.53 2.47 -20.06
CA PHE A 334 -1.54 1.91 -19.16
C PHE A 334 -2.11 0.70 -18.42
N VAL A 335 -1.30 -0.35 -18.28
CA VAL A 335 -1.67 -1.59 -17.58
C VAL A 335 -0.67 -1.86 -16.48
N SER A 336 -1.18 -2.10 -15.27
CA SER A 336 -0.41 -2.63 -14.15
C SER A 336 -1.07 -3.89 -13.60
N LEU A 337 -0.35 -5.00 -13.74
CA LEU A 337 -0.83 -6.33 -13.33
C LEU A 337 -0.38 -6.70 -11.91
N HIS A 338 0.74 -6.14 -11.44
CA HIS A 338 1.33 -6.50 -10.15
C HIS A 338 1.10 -5.39 -9.13
N SER A 339 0.41 -5.72 -8.03
CA SER A 339 0.10 -4.74 -6.98
C SER A 339 1.31 -4.27 -6.17
N ASN A 340 2.49 -4.86 -6.36
CA ASN A 340 3.73 -4.44 -5.70
C ASN A 340 4.59 -3.50 -6.57
N GLU A 341 4.18 -3.16 -7.80
CA GLU A 341 4.90 -2.27 -8.73
C GLU A 341 4.41 -0.82 -8.61
N GLN A 342 4.60 -0.26 -7.41
CA GLN A 342 3.91 0.97 -7.02
C GLN A 342 4.59 2.25 -7.51
N GLY A 343 5.89 2.19 -7.82
CA GLY A 343 6.59 3.26 -8.52
C GLY A 343 6.05 3.49 -9.94
N SER A 344 5.91 2.41 -10.71
CA SER A 344 5.32 2.42 -12.07
C SER A 344 3.89 2.95 -12.08
N LEU A 345 3.08 2.52 -11.10
CA LEU A 345 1.72 3.04 -10.90
C LEU A 345 1.71 4.54 -10.61
N ALA A 346 2.63 5.03 -9.77
CA ALA A 346 2.72 6.45 -9.42
C ALA A 346 3.04 7.32 -10.63
N LEU A 347 4.01 6.88 -11.44
CA LEU A 347 4.41 7.53 -12.68
C LEU A 347 3.27 7.56 -13.71
N ALA A 348 2.55 6.44 -13.84
CA ALA A 348 1.36 6.35 -14.70
C ALA A 348 0.32 7.40 -14.33
N ALA A 349 0.05 7.55 -13.03
CA ALA A 349 -0.98 8.48 -12.59
C ALA A 349 -0.54 9.93 -12.72
N GLN A 350 0.72 10.24 -12.41
CA GLN A 350 1.29 11.57 -12.62
C GLN A 350 1.19 11.98 -14.09
N TRP A 351 1.52 11.07 -15.00
CA TRP A 351 1.33 11.28 -16.43
C TRP A 351 -0.11 11.58 -16.80
N LEU A 352 -1.06 10.78 -16.29
CA LEU A 352 -2.48 10.92 -16.58
C LEU A 352 -3.13 12.17 -15.95
N ALA A 353 -2.53 12.76 -14.91
CA ALA A 353 -2.98 14.04 -14.39
C ALA A 353 -2.84 15.18 -15.43
N GLU A 354 -1.83 15.07 -16.30
CA GLU A 354 -1.48 16.09 -17.28
C GLU A 354 -1.88 15.71 -18.71
N ASN A 355 -2.07 14.42 -19.00
CA ASN A 355 -2.31 13.88 -20.34
C ASN A 355 -3.57 13.03 -20.40
N ALA A 356 -4.21 12.99 -21.58
CA ALA A 356 -5.34 12.11 -21.83
C ALA A 356 -4.90 10.64 -21.87
N GLY A 357 -5.78 9.74 -21.44
CA GLY A 357 -5.51 8.30 -21.38
C GLY A 357 -6.20 7.63 -20.20
N GLU A 358 -5.87 6.36 -20.00
CA GLU A 358 -6.44 5.54 -18.93
C GLU A 358 -5.37 4.63 -18.32
N LEU A 359 -5.56 4.27 -17.05
CA LEU A 359 -4.76 3.28 -16.35
C LEU A 359 -5.68 2.16 -15.86
N ILE A 360 -5.28 0.90 -16.03
CA ILE A 360 -5.96 -0.22 -15.41
C ILE A 360 -5.05 -0.95 -14.43
N VAL A 361 -5.55 -1.12 -13.21
CA VAL A 361 -4.82 -1.70 -12.09
C VAL A 361 -5.52 -2.96 -11.62
N LEU A 362 -4.75 -4.03 -11.46
CA LEU A 362 -5.19 -5.26 -10.82
C LEU A 362 -4.84 -5.22 -9.32
N ASN A 363 -5.87 -5.16 -8.46
CA ASN A 363 -5.69 -5.00 -7.01
C ASN A 363 -5.66 -6.37 -6.29
N GLY A 364 -4.46 -6.96 -6.20
CA GLY A 364 -4.13 -8.18 -5.47
C GLY A 364 -3.73 -7.95 -4.00
N ALA A 365 -4.31 -6.94 -3.33
CA ALA A 365 -4.05 -6.63 -1.91
C ALA A 365 -2.56 -6.37 -1.56
N GLY A 366 -1.77 -5.87 -2.52
CA GLY A 366 -0.35 -5.55 -2.32
C GLY A 366 0.61 -6.73 -2.54
N GLU A 367 0.09 -7.92 -2.82
CA GLU A 367 0.89 -9.11 -3.13
C GLU A 367 1.31 -9.14 -4.61
N ARG A 368 2.45 -9.77 -4.90
CA ARG A 368 2.89 -10.00 -6.29
C ARG A 368 1.99 -11.00 -7.03
N ARG A 369 1.42 -11.97 -6.32
CA ARG A 369 0.64 -13.09 -6.89
C ARG A 369 -0.80 -13.02 -6.39
N LEU A 370 -1.76 -13.37 -7.24
CA LEU A 370 -3.18 -13.41 -6.88
C LEU A 370 -3.53 -14.70 -6.15
N SER A 371 -4.33 -14.61 -5.07
CA SER A 371 -4.76 -15.79 -4.31
C SER A 371 -6.08 -16.36 -4.86
N LEU A 372 -6.08 -17.67 -5.16
CA LEU A 372 -7.23 -18.41 -5.70
C LEU A 372 -8.23 -18.86 -4.64
N VAL A 373 -7.72 -19.14 -3.43
CA VAL A 373 -8.51 -19.57 -2.27
C VAL A 373 -8.00 -18.79 -1.06
N PRO A 374 -8.86 -18.05 -0.35
CA PRO A 374 -8.46 -17.34 0.87
C PRO A 374 -8.08 -18.35 1.98
N GLY A 375 -6.83 -18.37 2.45
CA GLY A 375 -6.38 -19.22 3.57
C GLY A 375 -5.07 -20.00 3.34
N SER A 376 -4.73 -20.89 4.28
CA SER A 376 -3.39 -21.51 4.46
C SER A 376 -3.04 -22.69 3.53
N ARG A 377 -3.75 -22.89 2.42
CA ARG A 377 -3.28 -23.73 1.29
C ARG A 377 -2.96 -22.80 0.12
N SER A 378 -1.66 -22.64 -0.18
CA SER A 378 -1.09 -21.64 -1.07
C SER A 378 -1.36 -21.90 -2.56
N TYR A 379 -2.59 -21.69 -3.01
CA TYR A 379 -2.93 -21.65 -4.42
C TYR A 379 -2.89 -20.19 -4.88
N SER A 380 -1.81 -19.78 -5.56
CA SER A 380 -1.66 -18.42 -6.09
C SER A 380 -1.14 -18.43 -7.52
N ILE A 381 -1.47 -17.43 -8.32
CA ILE A 381 -0.98 -17.29 -9.71
C ILE A 381 -0.23 -15.96 -9.87
N ASP A 382 0.87 -15.94 -10.61
CA ASP A 382 1.42 -14.66 -11.08
C ASP A 382 0.46 -14.10 -12.15
N PRO A 383 -0.07 -12.88 -11.97
CA PRO A 383 -1.06 -12.31 -12.89
C PRO A 383 -0.52 -12.13 -14.30
N ASN A 384 0.81 -12.06 -14.50
CA ASN A 384 1.42 -12.06 -15.83
C ASN A 384 1.77 -13.47 -16.33
N ARG A 385 1.06 -14.51 -15.85
CA ARG A 385 1.11 -15.89 -16.37
C ARG A 385 -0.28 -16.39 -16.79
N MET A 386 -1.32 -15.56 -16.65
CA MET A 386 -2.71 -15.98 -16.80
C MET A 386 -3.25 -15.93 -18.23
N PHE A 387 -2.48 -15.43 -19.21
CA PHE A 387 -2.99 -15.13 -20.55
C PHE A 387 -2.90 -16.30 -21.55
N SER A 388 -2.46 -17.48 -21.10
CA SER A 388 -2.55 -18.74 -21.86
C SER A 388 -2.76 -19.93 -20.94
N SER A 389 -3.42 -20.98 -21.43
CA SER A 389 -3.59 -22.22 -20.66
C SER A 389 -2.24 -22.86 -20.31
N GLY A 390 -1.28 -22.82 -21.24
CA GLY A 390 0.07 -23.31 -21.03
C GLY A 390 0.84 -22.53 -19.95
N GLY A 391 0.71 -21.21 -19.94
CA GLY A 391 1.32 -20.35 -18.92
C GLY A 391 0.72 -20.55 -17.53
N ILE A 392 -0.61 -20.65 -17.44
CA ILE A 392 -1.33 -20.98 -16.21
C ILE A 392 -0.85 -22.32 -15.67
N GLU A 393 -0.86 -23.36 -16.51
CA GLU A 393 -0.44 -24.69 -16.10
C GLU A 393 1.02 -24.72 -15.64
N ARG A 394 1.91 -24.10 -16.40
CA ARG A 394 3.35 -24.03 -16.09
C ARG A 394 3.61 -23.34 -14.77
N ASP A 395 2.99 -22.18 -14.53
CA ASP A 395 3.15 -21.43 -13.28
C ASP A 395 2.61 -22.26 -12.10
N MET A 396 1.43 -22.86 -12.21
CA MET A 396 0.89 -23.72 -11.13
C MET A 396 1.71 -24.99 -10.89
N ARG A 397 2.27 -25.60 -11.94
CA ARG A 397 3.14 -26.79 -11.83
C ARG A 397 4.47 -26.46 -11.15
N ARG A 398 5.03 -25.26 -11.38
CA ARG A 398 6.25 -24.78 -10.70
C ARG A 398 6.12 -24.83 -9.17
N PHE A 399 4.90 -24.61 -8.67
CA PHE A 399 4.59 -24.65 -7.24
C PHE A 399 3.88 -25.95 -6.80
N GLY A 400 3.83 -26.96 -7.67
CA GLY A 400 3.40 -28.32 -7.32
C GLY A 400 1.90 -28.51 -7.10
N PHE A 401 1.04 -27.57 -7.54
CA PHE A 401 -0.37 -27.60 -7.18
C PHE A 401 -1.36 -27.60 -8.35
N TYR A 402 -0.90 -27.71 -9.60
CA TYR A 402 -1.80 -27.66 -10.76
C TYR A 402 -3.00 -28.62 -10.62
N ARG A 403 -4.17 -28.04 -10.88
CA ARG A 403 -5.48 -28.71 -10.97
C ARG A 403 -6.21 -28.12 -12.17
N PRO A 404 -6.77 -28.94 -13.08
CA PRO A 404 -7.51 -28.43 -14.24
C PRO A 404 -8.60 -27.44 -13.86
N GLU A 405 -9.28 -27.64 -12.74
CA GLU A 405 -10.37 -26.80 -12.25
C GLU A 405 -9.88 -25.41 -11.81
N LEU A 406 -8.74 -25.35 -11.11
CA LEU A 406 -8.09 -24.10 -10.73
C LEU A 406 -7.53 -23.37 -11.96
N GLY A 407 -6.96 -24.13 -12.90
CA GLY A 407 -6.49 -23.58 -14.17
C GLY A 407 -7.62 -22.95 -14.98
N ALA A 408 -8.78 -23.61 -15.04
CA ALA A 408 -9.99 -23.08 -15.67
C ALA A 408 -10.47 -21.81 -14.96
N ALA A 409 -10.50 -21.78 -13.62
CA ALA A 409 -10.87 -20.59 -12.86
C ALA A 409 -9.94 -19.38 -13.13
N VAL A 410 -8.63 -19.61 -13.28
CA VAL A 410 -7.69 -18.56 -13.71
C VAL A 410 -7.96 -18.13 -15.14
N GLY A 411 -8.22 -19.07 -16.06
CA GLY A 411 -8.55 -18.77 -17.45
C GLY A 411 -9.82 -17.93 -17.59
N ASP A 412 -10.87 -18.26 -16.83
CA ASP A 412 -12.12 -17.50 -16.78
C ASP A 412 -11.89 -16.09 -16.21
N PHE A 413 -11.10 -15.98 -15.13
CA PHE A 413 -10.71 -14.70 -14.58
C PHE A 413 -9.94 -13.85 -15.59
N ALA A 414 -8.96 -14.44 -16.27
CA ALA A 414 -8.20 -13.77 -17.33
C ALA A 414 -9.15 -13.30 -18.44
N GLY A 415 -10.07 -14.14 -18.92
CA GLY A 415 -11.08 -13.76 -19.91
C GLY A 415 -11.91 -12.55 -19.49
N ARG A 416 -12.44 -12.54 -18.26
CA ARG A 416 -13.18 -11.40 -17.71
C ARG A 416 -12.31 -10.15 -17.56
N TRP A 417 -11.06 -10.31 -17.13
CA TRP A 417 -10.12 -9.21 -17.04
C TRP A 417 -9.86 -8.59 -18.42
N MET A 418 -9.73 -9.41 -19.47
CA MET A 418 -9.56 -8.95 -20.85
C MET A 418 -10.78 -8.17 -21.37
N GLU A 419 -11.99 -8.60 -21.00
CA GLU A 419 -13.23 -7.89 -21.32
C GLU A 419 -13.30 -6.54 -20.62
N VAL A 420 -13.04 -6.50 -19.31
CA VAL A 420 -13.05 -5.27 -18.50
C VAL A 420 -11.93 -4.31 -18.92
N SER A 421 -10.75 -4.84 -19.25
CA SER A 421 -9.61 -4.03 -19.68
C SER A 421 -9.80 -3.46 -21.08
N GLY A 422 -10.54 -4.16 -21.94
CA GLY A 422 -10.78 -3.73 -23.31
C GLY A 422 -9.49 -3.62 -24.14
N ILE A 423 -8.41 -4.28 -23.70
CA ILE A 423 -7.08 -4.09 -24.30
C ILE A 423 -7.02 -4.55 -25.76
N GLY A 424 -7.83 -5.55 -26.14
CA GLY A 424 -7.96 -6.01 -27.53
C GLY A 424 -8.66 -5.01 -28.45
N LYS A 425 -9.23 -3.92 -27.91
CA LYS A 425 -9.89 -2.84 -28.67
C LYS A 425 -9.02 -1.58 -28.75
N ARG A 426 -7.84 -1.59 -28.12
CA ARG A 426 -6.92 -0.44 -28.11
C ARG A 426 -5.92 -0.53 -29.25
N PRO A 427 -5.48 0.60 -29.81
CA PRO A 427 -4.45 0.62 -30.86
C PRO A 427 -3.10 0.09 -30.36
N ALA A 428 -2.83 0.25 -29.05
CA ALA A 428 -1.73 -0.40 -28.36
C ALA A 428 -2.01 -0.53 -26.86
N VAL A 429 -1.24 -1.38 -26.20
CA VAL A 429 -1.21 -1.56 -24.75
C VAL A 429 0.16 -1.14 -24.23
N VAL A 430 0.19 -0.34 -23.17
CA VAL A 430 1.43 0.08 -22.52
C VAL A 430 1.49 -0.52 -21.12
N SER A 431 2.43 -1.42 -20.86
CA SER A 431 2.70 -1.89 -19.50
C SER A 431 3.84 -1.11 -18.88
N LEU A 432 3.76 -0.86 -17.58
CA LEU A 432 4.80 -0.20 -16.82
C LEU A 432 5.27 -1.17 -15.74
N HIS A 433 6.56 -1.45 -15.70
CA HIS A 433 7.19 -2.35 -14.75
C HIS A 433 8.43 -1.68 -14.15
N ASN A 434 8.71 -2.01 -12.89
CA ASN A 434 9.96 -1.65 -12.25
C ASN A 434 10.87 -2.88 -12.15
N ASN A 435 12.08 -2.79 -12.67
CA ASN A 435 13.13 -3.79 -12.46
C ASN A 435 14.17 -3.28 -11.43
N THR A 436 15.19 -4.09 -11.19
CA THR A 436 16.25 -3.86 -10.20
C THR A 436 17.61 -3.80 -10.88
N ASP A 437 18.57 -3.07 -10.31
CA ASP A 437 19.97 -3.04 -10.77
C ASP A 437 20.59 -4.44 -10.78
N GLY A 438 20.96 -4.91 -11.97
CA GLY A 438 21.56 -6.23 -12.18
C GLY A 438 20.56 -7.38 -12.34
N PRO A 439 21.07 -8.62 -12.53
CA PRO A 439 20.29 -9.72 -13.09
C PRO A 439 19.03 -10.02 -12.25
N PRO A 440 17.85 -10.03 -12.89
CA PRO A 440 17.64 -10.93 -14.02
C PRO A 440 17.17 -10.33 -15.37
N LEU A 441 16.91 -9.03 -15.50
CA LEU A 441 16.25 -8.51 -16.73
C LEU A 441 16.74 -7.12 -17.16
N SER A 442 17.49 -7.09 -18.26
CA SER A 442 17.99 -5.87 -18.94
C SER A 442 18.01 -6.06 -20.45
N VAL A 443 18.24 -5.00 -21.23
CA VAL A 443 18.41 -5.12 -22.70
C VAL A 443 19.53 -6.11 -23.07
N ALA A 444 20.56 -6.25 -22.21
CA ALA A 444 21.68 -7.16 -22.44
C ALA A 444 21.27 -8.64 -22.34
N THR A 445 20.26 -8.98 -21.54
CA THR A 445 19.77 -10.37 -21.40
C THR A 445 19.13 -10.91 -22.68
N TYR A 446 18.68 -10.03 -23.57
CA TYR A 446 18.13 -10.37 -24.88
C TYR A 446 19.18 -10.38 -26.01
N GLN A 447 20.41 -9.93 -25.74
CA GLN A 447 21.48 -9.98 -26.72
C GLN A 447 21.99 -11.42 -26.91
N SER A 448 22.76 -11.64 -27.99
CA SER A 448 23.35 -12.95 -28.28
C SER A 448 24.12 -13.51 -27.08
N GLY A 449 23.75 -14.72 -26.65
CA GLY A 449 24.34 -15.39 -25.47
C GLY A 449 23.67 -15.08 -24.13
N GLY A 450 22.71 -14.14 -24.09
CA GLY A 450 21.88 -13.86 -22.92
C GLY A 450 20.76 -14.90 -22.70
N SER A 451 20.20 -14.93 -21.50
CA SER A 451 19.16 -15.90 -21.10
C SER A 451 17.85 -15.77 -21.89
N GLU A 452 17.56 -14.57 -22.40
CA GLU A 452 16.33 -14.24 -23.13
C GLU A 452 16.56 -14.06 -24.64
N ALA A 453 17.77 -14.38 -25.13
CA ALA A 453 18.14 -14.17 -26.53
C ALA A 453 17.19 -14.86 -27.53
N GLY A 454 16.66 -16.04 -27.17
CA GLY A 454 15.72 -16.78 -28.00
C GLY A 454 14.33 -16.15 -28.12
N ASN A 455 14.00 -15.20 -27.23
CA ASN A 455 12.70 -14.50 -27.21
C ASN A 455 12.72 -13.19 -28.02
N ALA A 456 13.89 -12.73 -28.49
CA ALA A 456 14.05 -11.50 -29.25
C ALA A 456 14.26 -11.75 -30.75
N ALA A 457 13.47 -11.10 -31.59
CA ALA A 457 13.71 -11.04 -33.02
C ALA A 457 14.84 -10.05 -33.34
N ARG A 458 14.87 -8.92 -32.64
CA ARG A 458 15.88 -7.86 -32.79
C ARG A 458 16.13 -7.18 -31.45
N VAL A 459 17.37 -6.77 -31.22
CA VAL A 459 17.76 -5.98 -30.06
C VAL A 459 18.53 -4.76 -30.54
N PHE A 460 18.17 -3.59 -30.02
CA PHE A 460 18.95 -2.38 -30.15
C PHE A 460 19.41 -1.96 -28.76
N PRO A 461 20.72 -1.92 -28.48
CA PRO A 461 21.26 -1.67 -27.14
C PRO A 461 21.09 -0.23 -26.65
N GLY A 462 20.59 0.68 -27.50
CA GLY A 462 20.56 2.12 -27.22
C GLY A 462 21.79 2.85 -27.74
N GLN A 463 21.65 4.16 -27.91
CA GLN A 463 22.70 5.11 -28.31
C GLN A 463 22.74 6.36 -27.43
N ARG A 464 21.87 6.43 -26.42
CA ARG A 464 21.84 7.54 -25.46
C ARG A 464 23.03 7.42 -24.50
N SER A 465 23.82 8.49 -24.43
CA SER A 465 24.99 8.56 -23.55
C SER A 465 24.55 8.57 -22.09
N GLY A 466 25.13 7.68 -21.27
CA GLY A 466 24.83 7.59 -19.83
C GLY A 466 23.45 7.00 -19.50
N TRP A 467 22.77 6.39 -20.47
CA TRP A 467 21.49 5.73 -20.27
C TRP A 467 21.69 4.34 -19.66
N ASP A 468 20.87 3.98 -18.68
CA ASP A 468 20.98 2.71 -17.98
C ASP A 468 20.45 1.55 -18.86
N PRO A 469 21.20 0.44 -19.06
CA PRO A 469 20.72 -0.75 -19.76
C PRO A 469 19.51 -1.44 -19.12
N ASP A 470 19.24 -1.19 -17.84
CA ASP A 470 18.07 -1.68 -17.12
C ASP A 470 16.82 -0.82 -17.44
N ASP A 471 16.98 0.37 -18.03
CA ASP A 471 15.89 1.20 -18.54
C ASP A 471 15.68 0.94 -20.04
N PHE A 472 14.81 -0.01 -20.38
CA PHE A 472 14.62 -0.44 -21.77
C PHE A 472 13.16 -0.72 -22.13
N PHE A 473 12.90 -0.76 -23.43
CA PHE A 473 11.60 -1.17 -23.94
C PHE A 473 11.60 -2.63 -24.40
N LEU A 474 10.54 -3.37 -24.10
CA LEU A 474 10.19 -4.60 -24.84
C LEU A 474 8.92 -4.33 -25.65
N VAL A 475 8.97 -4.56 -26.96
CA VAL A 475 7.85 -4.28 -27.87
C VAL A 475 7.50 -5.48 -28.73
N THR A 476 6.22 -5.58 -29.11
CA THR A 476 5.74 -6.60 -30.06
C THR A 476 5.52 -6.05 -31.47
N ASP A 477 5.59 -4.73 -31.65
CA ASP A 477 5.30 -4.03 -32.90
C ASP A 477 6.60 -3.52 -33.55
N THR A 478 6.78 -3.81 -34.85
CA THR A 478 7.99 -3.42 -35.60
C THR A 478 8.08 -1.91 -35.82
N GLY A 479 6.94 -1.22 -35.91
CA GLY A 479 6.87 0.24 -36.00
C GLY A 479 7.27 0.90 -34.68
N ALA A 480 6.80 0.38 -33.54
CA ALA A 480 7.24 0.82 -32.21
C ALA A 480 8.75 0.65 -32.05
N PHE A 481 9.29 -0.52 -32.43
CA PHE A 481 10.72 -0.79 -32.40
C PHE A 481 11.51 0.24 -33.21
N ALA A 482 11.11 0.46 -34.48
CA ALA A 482 11.81 1.38 -35.36
C ALA A 482 11.77 2.82 -34.83
N TYR A 483 10.63 3.26 -34.29
CA TYR A 483 10.47 4.59 -33.72
C TYR A 483 11.35 4.79 -32.48
N LEU A 484 11.26 3.88 -31.50
CA LEU A 484 11.99 4.00 -30.23
C LEU A 484 13.51 3.83 -30.42
N ALA A 485 13.94 2.90 -31.28
CA ALA A 485 15.34 2.75 -31.64
C ALA A 485 15.87 4.00 -32.36
N GLY A 486 15.07 4.60 -33.25
CA GLY A 486 15.40 5.86 -33.93
C GLY A 486 15.56 7.05 -32.97
N GLN A 487 14.92 6.99 -31.80
CA GLN A 487 15.08 7.94 -30.68
C GLN A 487 16.26 7.58 -29.76
N GLY A 488 17.02 6.53 -30.07
CA GLY A 488 18.23 6.11 -29.36
C GLY A 488 18.00 5.32 -28.07
N PHE A 489 16.76 4.91 -27.75
CA PHE A 489 16.46 4.12 -26.55
C PHE A 489 16.86 2.66 -26.71
N PRO A 490 17.33 1.98 -25.66
CA PRO A 490 17.43 0.52 -25.67
C PRO A 490 16.06 -0.11 -25.88
N VAL A 491 15.94 -0.99 -26.88
CA VAL A 491 14.67 -1.63 -27.22
C VAL A 491 14.87 -3.05 -27.76
N VAL A 492 14.00 -3.94 -27.30
CA VAL A 492 13.89 -5.34 -27.73
C VAL A 492 12.61 -5.51 -28.52
N LEU A 493 12.71 -6.01 -29.74
CA LEU A 493 11.56 -6.53 -30.48
C LEU A 493 11.41 -8.00 -30.13
N GLN A 494 10.29 -8.35 -29.50
CA GLN A 494 9.92 -9.73 -29.24
C GLN A 494 9.76 -10.50 -30.55
N ASP A 495 10.30 -11.73 -30.61
CA ASP A 495 9.98 -12.65 -31.70
C ASP A 495 8.58 -13.24 -31.47
N ASN A 496 7.54 -12.55 -31.94
CA ASN A 496 6.16 -12.96 -31.71
C ASN A 496 5.83 -14.38 -32.21
N ALA A 497 6.63 -14.94 -33.14
CA ALA A 497 6.43 -16.28 -33.67
C ALA A 497 7.19 -17.35 -32.85
N ALA A 498 8.43 -17.05 -32.45
CA ALA A 498 9.29 -18.01 -31.74
C ALA A 498 9.24 -17.88 -30.21
N VAL A 499 8.72 -16.78 -29.67
CA VAL A 499 8.68 -16.52 -28.22
C VAL A 499 7.96 -17.65 -27.49
N GLU A 500 8.59 -18.08 -26.39
CA GLU A 500 8.05 -19.14 -25.57
C GLU A 500 6.69 -18.75 -24.96
N ASP A 501 5.75 -19.70 -24.93
CA ASP A 501 4.47 -19.47 -24.25
C ASP A 501 4.63 -19.55 -22.73
N ASP A 502 4.90 -18.40 -22.12
CA ASP A 502 5.06 -18.24 -20.68
C ASP A 502 3.80 -17.67 -20.00
N GLY A 503 2.72 -17.47 -20.76
CA GLY A 503 1.46 -16.90 -20.28
C GLY A 503 1.44 -15.39 -20.05
N SER A 504 2.48 -14.67 -20.47
CA SER A 504 2.57 -13.21 -20.31
C SER A 504 1.66 -12.45 -21.26
N LEU A 505 1.35 -11.22 -20.86
CA LEU A 505 0.55 -10.30 -21.67
C LEU A 505 1.24 -9.95 -22.99
N SER A 506 2.58 -9.83 -22.99
CA SER A 506 3.36 -9.53 -24.20
C SER A 506 3.26 -10.66 -25.24
N VAL A 507 3.32 -11.92 -24.79
CA VAL A 507 3.16 -13.09 -25.68
C VAL A 507 1.73 -13.14 -26.22
N TRP A 508 0.73 -12.90 -25.37
CA TRP A 508 -0.67 -12.87 -25.81
C TRP A 508 -0.92 -11.80 -26.88
N CYS A 509 -0.38 -10.59 -26.69
CA CYS A 509 -0.46 -9.48 -27.63
C CYS A 509 0.28 -9.79 -28.93
N GLY A 510 1.54 -10.24 -28.83
CA GLY A 510 2.41 -10.54 -29.96
C GLY A 510 1.82 -11.59 -30.90
N ARG A 511 1.27 -12.68 -30.35
CA ARG A 511 0.62 -13.74 -31.14
C ARG A 511 -0.66 -13.29 -31.86
N ARG A 512 -1.23 -12.16 -31.46
CA ARG A 512 -2.45 -11.57 -32.06
C ARG A 512 -2.15 -10.36 -32.95
N GLY A 513 -0.87 -10.01 -33.14
CA GLY A 513 -0.48 -8.80 -33.85
C GLY A 513 -0.94 -7.51 -33.16
N LEU A 514 -1.23 -7.56 -31.86
CA LEU A 514 -1.57 -6.39 -31.08
C LEU A 514 -0.27 -5.72 -30.62
N ALA A 515 -0.22 -4.40 -30.79
CA ALA A 515 0.93 -3.64 -30.37
C ALA A 515 0.98 -3.52 -28.85
N TYR A 516 2.08 -3.99 -28.28
CA TYR A 516 2.36 -3.96 -26.87
C TYR A 516 3.72 -3.30 -26.67
N VAL A 517 3.78 -2.40 -25.71
CA VAL A 517 5.01 -1.71 -25.31
C VAL A 517 5.15 -1.87 -23.80
N ASN A 518 6.20 -2.58 -23.40
CA ASN A 518 6.63 -2.64 -22.02
C ASN A 518 7.68 -1.57 -21.77
N VAL A 519 7.43 -0.76 -20.74
CA VAL A 519 8.40 0.20 -20.22
C VAL A 519 8.98 -0.42 -18.96
N GLU A 520 10.20 -0.94 -19.07
CA GLU A 520 10.97 -1.45 -17.93
C GLU A 520 11.90 -0.35 -17.46
N VAL A 521 11.79 0.02 -16.19
CA VAL A 521 12.59 1.09 -15.60
C VAL A 521 13.14 0.65 -14.25
N GLN A 522 14.41 0.89 -14.04
CA GLN A 522 15.05 0.62 -12.77
C GLN A 522 14.40 1.44 -11.65
N PHE A 523 14.18 0.79 -10.51
CA PHE A 523 13.65 1.47 -9.34
C PHE A 523 14.47 2.73 -8.98
N GLY A 524 13.81 3.89 -8.96
CA GLY A 524 14.42 5.19 -8.67
C GLY A 524 14.84 6.00 -9.92
N HIS A 525 14.62 5.50 -11.13
CA HIS A 525 14.91 6.20 -12.39
C HIS A 525 13.66 6.94 -12.94
N ASP A 526 13.02 7.75 -12.10
CA ASP A 526 11.74 8.40 -12.42
C ASP A 526 11.82 9.35 -13.64
N GLU A 527 12.97 10.03 -13.82
CA GLU A 527 13.23 10.87 -14.99
C GLU A 527 13.30 10.03 -16.28
N ALA A 528 13.95 8.86 -16.23
CA ALA A 528 14.03 7.94 -17.36
C ALA A 528 12.63 7.42 -17.72
N ALA A 529 11.84 7.02 -16.71
CA ALA A 529 10.45 6.61 -16.91
C ALA A 529 9.62 7.69 -17.60
N HIS A 530 9.71 8.95 -17.12
CA HIS A 530 8.97 10.06 -17.73
C HIS A 530 9.35 10.26 -19.20
N ILE A 531 10.65 10.28 -19.51
CA ILE A 531 11.17 10.41 -20.88
C ILE A 531 10.69 9.24 -21.76
N MET A 532 10.69 8.03 -21.22
CA MET A 532 10.24 6.83 -21.93
C MET A 532 8.73 6.87 -22.20
N MET A 533 7.92 7.28 -21.23
CA MET A 533 6.47 7.45 -21.38
C MET A 533 6.12 8.54 -22.43
N GLN A 534 6.88 9.63 -22.46
CA GLN A 534 6.78 10.65 -23.52
C GLN A 534 7.03 10.04 -24.90
N ALA A 535 8.09 9.24 -25.03
CA ALA A 535 8.43 8.61 -26.31
C ALA A 535 7.34 7.65 -26.79
N VAL A 536 6.78 6.83 -25.90
CA VAL A 536 5.68 5.91 -26.24
C VAL A 536 4.43 6.67 -26.65
N THR A 537 4.07 7.73 -25.94
CA THR A 537 2.90 8.55 -26.29
C THR A 537 3.08 9.22 -27.65
N GLY A 538 4.26 9.80 -27.91
CA GLY A 538 4.57 10.39 -29.21
C GLY A 538 4.61 9.40 -30.38
N TRP A 539 4.83 8.11 -30.11
CA TRP A 539 4.65 7.05 -31.09
C TRP A 539 3.16 6.76 -31.36
N LEU A 540 2.35 6.66 -30.30
CA LEU A 540 0.91 6.40 -30.40
C LEU A 540 0.16 7.49 -31.18
N GLU A 541 0.53 8.76 -30.99
CA GLU A 541 -0.06 9.89 -31.69
C GLU A 541 0.20 9.90 -33.21
N ARG A 542 1.22 9.17 -33.66
CA ARG A 542 1.60 9.08 -35.08
C ARG A 542 1.03 7.86 -35.79
N ARG A 543 0.32 6.99 -35.06
CA ARG A 543 -0.17 5.70 -35.54
C ARG A 543 -1.49 5.80 -36.29
#